data_AF-A0A382CB89-F1
#
_entry.id   AF-A0A382CB89-F1
#
_cell.length_a   1.000
_cell.length_b   1.000
_cell.length_c   1.000
_cell.angle_alpha   90.00
_cell.angle_beta   90.00
_cell.angle_gamma   90.00
#
_symmetry.space_group_name_H-M   'P 1'
#
loop_
_entity.id
_entity.type
_entity.pdbx_description
1 polymer ?
#
loop_
_entity_poly.entity_id
_entity_poly.type
_entity_poly.pdbx_seq_one_letter_code
_entity_poly.pdbx_strand_id
1 'polypeptide(L)'
;MDSSSPIAVQLKYQDVRYNLQSIRLFGVVLNKFRSMLTHAFAVVVLAVLTGTSTNASTFTLDIDDDGQIEALTDGLLILRHLFGFSGDSLTDGALGQDASRTDSTTVAAYLADNELQLDIDDDGQIDALTDGLLVLRNLFGFAGASLVGGAVGTDARRTDFEGVVAYINTIKDSDNDGYLDSVDAFPFNDGEWFDVDNDGIGDNIDDDVNKLTISGYEPTMVTYSKLILTLDSLVDECSFEFNQTSAKPVLHLDMSNNTQVKLRLPIVYKNETISFQISSDTTSDCLVSKVISIDVTPDNSSEYDLLTFSSLNLNLDTRLQTNYFGIYQVGLGFRWTTERYSGTFCYAGICTTEENALPAVEADNFSVGDFNGDGHQDFATIMKVLGSRGYQGSDRSSKNTLLILLNDGLGNLYEDSNFIDISDVPEVRSAYRMKVADFNSDGKDDIFISSFGKYVCAEDNTCSSDPANHGLLITSENKMLSYSHHIEDNNDGNGFLRPAHDASAGDIDGDGDIDIIASAYIMYNDGDGIFSKYKDLEDPWYGGFDEYDNYTQNPIDASSVADFNGDGVDDIILWFRSDHESQCDTGNSDQKAEAYCGGYIKFGPILATDNVHVNDDFARLTD
;
A
#
# COMPACT_ATOMS: atom_id res chain seq x y z
N MET A 1 12.82 18.73 46.40
CA MET A 1 14.24 19.00 46.08
C MET A 1 14.89 17.65 45.81
N ASP A 2 14.45 16.88 44.81
CA ASP A 2 14.39 17.18 43.35
C ASP A 2 15.79 17.52 42.79
N SER A 3 16.26 17.00 41.65
CA SER A 3 15.76 15.96 40.71
C SER A 3 16.86 15.69 39.66
N SER A 4 17.04 14.53 39.02
CA SER A 4 16.47 13.16 39.20
C SER A 4 17.25 12.16 38.31
N SER A 5 17.22 10.86 38.61
CA SER A 5 17.80 9.79 37.75
C SER A 5 16.94 8.51 37.81
N PRO A 6 16.98 7.63 36.78
CA PRO A 6 15.87 6.72 36.49
C PRO A 6 15.88 5.43 37.31
N ILE A 7 14.69 4.84 37.50
CA ILE A 7 14.50 3.50 38.07
C ILE A 7 13.78 2.63 37.04
N ALA A 8 14.44 1.56 36.59
CA ALA A 8 13.81 0.51 35.81
C ALA A 8 12.89 -0.35 36.71
N VAL A 9 11.65 -0.56 36.28
CA VAL A 9 10.74 -1.52 36.93
C VAL A 9 9.97 -2.31 35.87
N GLN A 10 10.31 -3.59 35.72
CA GLN A 10 9.36 -4.56 35.16
C GLN A 10 8.19 -4.74 36.13
N LEU A 11 6.94 -4.73 35.64
CA LEU A 11 5.81 -5.27 36.39
C LEU A 11 4.94 -6.19 35.53
N LYS A 12 4.45 -7.24 36.19
CA LYS A 12 3.69 -8.35 35.62
C LYS A 12 2.19 -8.08 35.64
N TYR A 13 1.46 -8.88 34.85
CA TYR A 13 0.09 -9.31 35.10
C TYR A 13 -0.31 -9.34 36.61
N GLN A 14 -1.31 -8.56 37.03
CA GLN A 14 -2.63 -9.07 37.45
C GLN A 14 -3.61 -7.97 37.95
N ASP A 15 -4.90 -8.24 37.66
CA ASP A 15 -6.14 -7.77 38.34
C ASP A 15 -6.37 -6.29 38.68
N VAL A 16 -7.31 -5.66 37.94
CA VAL A 16 -8.38 -4.85 38.55
C VAL A 16 -9.74 -5.34 38.05
N ARG A 17 -10.52 -5.98 38.93
CA ARG A 17 -11.91 -6.40 38.66
C ARG A 17 -12.92 -5.40 39.20
N TYR A 18 -13.57 -4.63 38.33
CA TYR A 18 -14.90 -4.02 38.50
C TYR A 18 -15.44 -3.77 37.07
N ASN A 19 -16.70 -4.00 36.68
CA ASN A 19 -17.91 -4.34 37.41
C ASN A 19 -18.84 -5.18 36.49
N LEU A 20 -19.21 -6.41 36.86
CA LEU A 20 -19.71 -7.43 35.90
C LEU A 20 -21.19 -7.84 36.07
N GLN A 21 -22.03 -6.98 36.67
CA GLN A 21 -23.46 -7.28 36.90
C GLN A 21 -24.46 -6.50 36.03
N SER A 22 -24.08 -5.42 35.36
CA SER A 22 -24.96 -4.65 34.47
C SER A 22 -25.01 -5.18 33.02
N ILE A 23 -24.04 -5.99 32.59
CA ILE A 23 -23.94 -6.49 31.20
C ILE A 23 -24.80 -7.74 30.93
N ARG A 24 -25.22 -8.47 31.98
CA ARG A 24 -25.97 -9.75 31.83
C ARG A 24 -27.47 -9.61 31.56
N LEU A 25 -28.05 -8.42 31.63
CA LEU A 25 -29.47 -8.20 31.26
C LEU A 25 -29.64 -7.91 29.76
N PHE A 26 -28.71 -7.19 29.13
CA PHE A 26 -28.77 -6.86 27.70
C PHE A 26 -28.53 -8.09 26.80
N GLY A 27 -27.60 -8.98 27.16
CA GLY A 27 -27.22 -10.14 26.34
C GLY A 27 -28.31 -11.21 26.18
N VAL A 28 -29.32 -11.26 27.06
CA VAL A 28 -30.44 -12.23 26.95
C VAL A 28 -31.53 -11.73 26.00
N VAL A 29 -31.72 -10.40 25.91
CA VAL A 29 -32.67 -9.78 24.97
C VAL A 29 -32.12 -9.86 23.54
N LEU A 30 -30.85 -9.49 23.34
CA LEU A 30 -30.22 -9.51 22.01
C LEU A 30 -30.14 -10.93 21.39
N ASN A 31 -29.89 -11.96 22.20
CA ASN A 31 -29.82 -13.33 21.69
C ASN A 31 -31.21 -13.93 21.36
N LYS A 32 -32.30 -13.46 21.98
CA LYS A 32 -33.65 -13.84 21.55
C LYS A 32 -34.02 -13.20 20.20
N PHE A 33 -33.69 -11.92 20.00
CA PHE A 33 -33.90 -11.25 18.71
C PHE A 33 -33.05 -11.85 17.58
N ARG A 34 -31.74 -12.08 17.82
CA ARG A 34 -30.88 -12.77 16.83
C ARG A 34 -31.35 -14.19 16.49
N SER A 35 -31.89 -14.94 17.46
CA SER A 35 -32.44 -16.28 17.23
C SER A 35 -33.74 -16.27 16.41
N MET A 36 -34.54 -15.20 16.46
CA MET A 36 -35.75 -15.07 15.63
C MET A 36 -35.42 -14.65 14.20
N LEU A 37 -34.58 -13.62 14.00
CA LEU A 37 -34.19 -13.18 12.64
C LEU A 37 -33.44 -14.27 11.86
N THR A 38 -32.54 -15.03 12.49
CA THR A 38 -31.79 -16.10 11.80
C THR A 38 -32.64 -17.27 11.32
N HIS A 39 -33.81 -17.52 11.91
CA HIS A 39 -34.72 -18.57 11.42
C HIS A 39 -35.60 -18.08 10.26
N ALA A 40 -36.00 -16.81 10.23
CA ALA A 40 -36.71 -16.23 9.10
C ALA A 40 -35.81 -16.16 7.85
N PHE A 41 -34.58 -15.63 7.99
CA PHE A 41 -33.64 -15.49 6.86
C PHE A 41 -33.18 -16.84 6.28
N ALA A 42 -33.00 -17.86 7.13
CA ALA A 42 -32.60 -19.19 6.68
C ALA A 42 -33.68 -19.90 5.84
N VAL A 43 -34.97 -19.56 6.01
CA VAL A 43 -36.07 -20.11 5.20
C VAL A 43 -36.08 -19.48 3.81
N VAL A 44 -35.91 -18.16 3.71
CA VAL A 44 -35.85 -17.43 2.43
C VAL A 44 -34.66 -17.90 1.57
N VAL A 45 -33.46 -17.98 2.16
CA VAL A 45 -32.25 -18.43 1.46
C VAL A 45 -32.35 -19.90 0.99
N LEU A 46 -33.08 -20.75 1.71
CA LEU A 46 -33.28 -22.14 1.30
C LEU A 46 -34.36 -22.30 0.21
N ALA A 47 -35.38 -21.43 0.19
CA ALA A 47 -36.40 -21.42 -0.85
C ALA A 47 -35.82 -21.03 -2.23
N VAL A 48 -34.97 -20.00 -2.27
CA VAL A 48 -34.27 -19.54 -3.49
C VAL A 48 -33.38 -20.63 -4.11
N LEU A 49 -32.82 -21.53 -3.30
CA LEU A 49 -31.96 -22.64 -3.74
C LEU A 49 -32.71 -23.95 -4.07
N THR A 50 -34.02 -24.03 -3.82
CA THR A 50 -34.80 -25.26 -4.04
C THR A 50 -35.99 -25.10 -4.98
N GLY A 51 -36.30 -23.88 -5.43
CA GLY A 51 -37.41 -23.64 -6.36
C GLY A 51 -38.79 -23.92 -5.78
N THR A 52 -38.92 -23.94 -4.45
CA THR A 52 -40.21 -24.08 -3.76
C THR A 52 -40.61 -22.72 -3.19
N SER A 53 -41.43 -21.99 -3.93
CA SER A 53 -42.17 -20.85 -3.40
C SER A 53 -43.20 -21.34 -2.38
N THR A 54 -42.87 -21.22 -1.10
CA THR A 54 -43.89 -21.26 -0.05
C THR A 54 -44.60 -19.90 -0.05
N ASN A 55 -45.62 -19.77 -0.92
CA ASN A 55 -46.57 -18.66 -0.86
C ASN A 55 -47.33 -18.75 0.46
N ALA A 56 -46.76 -18.18 1.53
CA ALA A 56 -47.54 -17.64 2.61
C ALA A 56 -48.07 -16.29 2.09
N SER A 57 -49.22 -16.31 1.41
CA SER A 57 -49.91 -15.10 1.01
C SER A 57 -50.21 -14.28 2.27
N THR A 58 -49.63 -13.09 2.37
CA THR A 58 -50.08 -12.06 3.30
C THR A 58 -51.57 -11.82 3.07
N PHE A 59 -52.33 -11.66 4.15
CA PHE A 59 -53.74 -11.32 4.05
C PHE A 59 -53.87 -9.90 3.46
N THR A 60 -54.63 -9.79 2.39
CA THR A 60 -55.06 -8.51 1.81
C THR A 60 -56.58 -8.38 1.92
N LEU A 61 -57.06 -7.14 1.89
CA LEU A 61 -58.47 -6.81 1.78
C LEU A 61 -59.10 -7.12 0.40
N ASP A 62 -58.39 -7.76 -0.53
CA ASP A 62 -58.99 -8.38 -1.73
C ASP A 62 -59.63 -9.73 -1.35
N ILE A 63 -60.95 -9.69 -1.12
CA ILE A 63 -61.74 -10.78 -0.56
C ILE A 63 -62.36 -11.64 -1.66
N ASP A 64 -62.55 -11.14 -2.88
CA ASP A 64 -63.01 -11.94 -4.01
C ASP A 64 -61.96 -12.26 -5.10
N ASP A 65 -60.71 -11.87 -4.88
CA ASP A 65 -59.52 -12.28 -5.64
C ASP A 65 -59.62 -11.79 -7.11
N ASP A 66 -60.05 -10.54 -7.30
CA ASP A 66 -60.17 -9.85 -8.60
C ASP A 66 -59.06 -8.82 -8.85
N GLY A 67 -58.23 -8.54 -7.83
CA GLY A 67 -57.13 -7.58 -7.88
C GLY A 67 -57.57 -6.13 -7.70
N GLN A 68 -58.80 -5.87 -7.27
CA GLN A 68 -59.27 -4.58 -6.77
C GLN A 68 -59.70 -4.72 -5.31
N ILE A 69 -59.73 -3.60 -4.58
CA ILE A 69 -60.23 -3.56 -3.20
C ILE A 69 -61.34 -2.50 -3.12
N GLU A 70 -62.60 -2.92 -3.32
CA GLU A 70 -63.74 -2.01 -3.37
C GLU A 70 -64.70 -2.16 -2.17
N ALA A 71 -65.39 -1.07 -1.84
CA ALA A 71 -66.35 -1.06 -0.74
C ALA A 71 -67.58 -1.95 -0.97
N LEU A 72 -68.02 -2.12 -2.23
CA LEU A 72 -69.25 -2.85 -2.57
C LEU A 72 -69.06 -4.34 -2.88
N THR A 73 -67.82 -4.76 -3.07
CA THR A 73 -67.38 -6.15 -3.17
C THR A 73 -66.82 -6.56 -1.81
N ASP A 74 -65.56 -6.23 -1.54
CA ASP A 74 -64.75 -6.71 -0.43
C ASP A 74 -65.24 -6.23 0.92
N GLY A 75 -65.43 -4.92 1.06
CA GLY A 75 -65.98 -4.32 2.27
C GLY A 75 -67.37 -4.86 2.61
N LEU A 76 -68.15 -5.22 1.59
CA LEU A 76 -69.48 -5.80 1.75
C LEU A 76 -69.41 -7.31 2.09
N LEU A 77 -68.48 -8.07 1.52
CA LEU A 77 -68.24 -9.48 1.86
C LEU A 77 -67.78 -9.62 3.31
N ILE A 78 -66.84 -8.79 3.78
CA ILE A 78 -66.41 -8.72 5.18
C ILE A 78 -67.62 -8.42 6.07
N LEU A 79 -68.36 -7.35 5.77
CA LEU A 79 -69.52 -6.95 6.58
C LEU A 79 -70.58 -8.06 6.66
N ARG A 80 -70.90 -8.71 5.54
CA ARG A 80 -71.83 -9.84 5.47
C ARG A 80 -71.34 -11.04 6.29
N HIS A 81 -70.06 -11.39 6.16
CA HIS A 81 -69.44 -12.49 6.92
C HIS A 81 -69.51 -12.24 8.43
N LEU A 82 -69.15 -11.04 8.90
CA LEU A 82 -69.22 -10.67 10.31
C LEU A 82 -70.66 -10.59 10.86
N PHE A 83 -71.66 -10.35 10.01
CA PHE A 83 -73.08 -10.54 10.38
C PHE A 83 -73.54 -12.01 10.35
N GLY A 84 -72.67 -12.97 10.02
CA GLY A 84 -72.98 -14.40 9.96
C GLY A 84 -73.69 -14.88 8.69
N PHE A 85 -73.62 -14.12 7.59
CA PHE A 85 -74.19 -14.53 6.30
C PHE A 85 -73.35 -15.64 5.66
N SER A 86 -74.02 -16.53 4.92
CA SER A 86 -73.40 -17.70 4.28
C SER A 86 -74.19 -18.17 3.05
N GLY A 87 -73.58 -19.02 2.21
CA GLY A 87 -74.17 -19.42 0.93
C GLY A 87 -74.36 -18.23 -0.02
N ASP A 88 -75.36 -18.28 -0.89
CA ASP A 88 -75.74 -17.19 -1.80
C ASP A 88 -75.88 -15.83 -1.07
N SER A 89 -76.32 -15.83 0.20
CA SER A 89 -76.51 -14.60 0.97
C SER A 89 -75.20 -13.89 1.36
N LEU A 90 -74.07 -14.58 1.29
CA LEU A 90 -72.74 -13.98 1.43
C LEU A 90 -72.31 -13.31 0.13
N THR A 91 -72.36 -14.00 -1.01
CA THR A 91 -71.73 -13.56 -2.26
C THR A 91 -72.67 -12.90 -3.30
N ASP A 92 -73.99 -13.10 -3.24
CA ASP A 92 -74.91 -12.58 -4.28
C ASP A 92 -74.90 -11.04 -4.34
N GLY A 93 -74.55 -10.51 -5.51
CA GLY A 93 -74.38 -9.08 -5.75
C GLY A 93 -73.28 -8.40 -4.92
N ALA A 94 -72.28 -9.15 -4.45
CA ALA A 94 -71.13 -8.66 -3.70
C ALA A 94 -69.80 -9.26 -4.18
N LEU A 95 -69.76 -9.77 -5.42
CA LEU A 95 -68.53 -10.22 -6.09
C LEU A 95 -68.19 -9.22 -7.21
N GLY A 96 -66.90 -8.94 -7.38
CA GLY A 96 -66.31 -8.15 -8.46
C GLY A 96 -66.55 -8.75 -9.84
N GLN A 97 -66.21 -7.99 -10.89
CA GLN A 97 -66.48 -8.43 -12.26
C GLN A 97 -65.58 -9.61 -12.66
N ASP A 98 -64.34 -9.59 -12.18
CA ASP A 98 -63.29 -10.52 -12.58
C ASP A 98 -62.85 -11.45 -11.41
N ALA A 99 -63.67 -11.50 -10.36
CA ALA A 99 -63.49 -12.30 -9.14
C ALA A 99 -63.08 -13.76 -9.40
N SER A 100 -61.95 -14.17 -8.80
CA SER A 100 -61.49 -15.56 -8.83
C SER A 100 -62.08 -16.39 -7.69
N ARG A 101 -62.35 -15.78 -6.52
CA ARG A 101 -62.86 -16.42 -5.29
C ARG A 101 -64.38 -16.29 -5.19
N THR A 102 -65.08 -16.84 -6.18
CA THR A 102 -66.55 -16.70 -6.34
C THR A 102 -67.42 -17.62 -5.46
N ASP A 103 -66.86 -18.69 -4.89
CA ASP A 103 -67.64 -19.63 -4.08
C ASP A 103 -67.79 -19.15 -2.63
N SER A 104 -69.03 -19.12 -2.13
CA SER A 104 -69.33 -18.65 -0.77
C SER A 104 -68.62 -19.42 0.34
N THR A 105 -68.24 -20.68 0.12
CA THR A 105 -67.47 -21.48 1.10
C THR A 105 -65.99 -21.14 1.07
N THR A 106 -65.44 -20.75 -0.09
CA THR A 106 -64.04 -20.29 -0.19
C THR A 106 -63.86 -18.86 0.33
N VAL A 107 -64.83 -17.96 0.09
CA VAL A 107 -64.84 -16.62 0.71
C VAL A 107 -64.94 -16.71 2.22
N ALA A 108 -65.88 -17.51 2.74
CA ALA A 108 -66.04 -17.69 4.18
C ALA A 108 -64.81 -18.34 4.84
N ALA A 109 -64.11 -19.25 4.15
CA ALA A 109 -62.87 -19.82 4.65
C ALA A 109 -61.73 -18.79 4.69
N TYR A 110 -61.54 -18.00 3.62
CA TYR A 110 -60.50 -16.97 3.56
C TYR A 110 -60.65 -15.92 4.67
N LEU A 111 -61.89 -15.49 4.96
CA LEU A 111 -62.18 -14.56 6.05
C LEU A 111 -61.97 -15.22 7.44
N ALA A 112 -62.43 -16.46 7.63
CA ALA A 112 -62.26 -17.19 8.88
C ALA A 112 -60.78 -17.47 9.23
N ASP A 113 -59.97 -17.83 8.22
CA ASP A 113 -58.54 -18.08 8.39
C ASP A 113 -57.74 -16.81 8.73
N ASN A 114 -58.33 -15.61 8.54
CA ASN A 114 -57.72 -14.30 8.79
C ASN A 114 -58.55 -13.42 9.76
N GLU A 115 -59.38 -14.04 10.61
CA GLU A 115 -60.23 -13.36 11.61
C GLU A 115 -59.44 -12.35 12.48
N LEU A 116 -58.20 -12.66 12.85
CA LEU A 116 -57.36 -11.79 13.70
C LEU A 116 -56.95 -10.47 13.00
N GLN A 117 -56.93 -10.46 11.67
CA GLN A 117 -56.61 -9.28 10.87
C GLN A 117 -57.85 -8.37 10.71
N LEU A 118 -59.05 -8.92 10.95
CA LEU A 118 -60.31 -8.20 10.90
C LEU A 118 -60.68 -7.51 12.23
N ASP A 119 -59.85 -7.59 13.28
CA ASP A 119 -59.95 -6.72 14.47
C ASP A 119 -59.32 -5.36 14.15
N ILE A 120 -60.13 -4.46 13.59
CA ILE A 120 -59.71 -3.16 13.05
C ILE A 120 -59.52 -2.13 14.16
N ASP A 121 -60.24 -2.23 15.27
CA ASP A 121 -60.11 -1.27 16.39
C ASP A 121 -59.31 -1.76 17.62
N ASP A 122 -58.82 -3.02 17.62
CA ASP A 122 -58.02 -3.68 18.66
C ASP A 122 -58.72 -3.67 20.03
N ASP A 123 -60.04 -3.91 20.03
CA ASP A 123 -60.83 -4.22 21.24
C ASP A 123 -60.87 -5.73 21.58
N GLY A 124 -60.48 -6.60 20.65
CA GLY A 124 -60.42 -8.04 20.82
C GLY A 124 -61.74 -8.76 20.53
N GLN A 125 -62.77 -8.06 20.06
CA GLN A 125 -63.90 -8.62 19.32
C GLN A 125 -63.67 -8.43 17.80
N ILE A 126 -64.49 -9.08 16.98
CA ILE A 126 -64.46 -8.95 15.52
C ILE A 126 -65.92 -8.81 15.09
N ASP A 127 -66.44 -7.59 15.14
CA ASP A 127 -67.87 -7.29 15.11
C ASP A 127 -68.23 -6.46 13.86
N ALA A 128 -69.34 -6.78 13.20
CA ALA A 128 -69.69 -6.15 11.92
C ALA A 128 -69.89 -4.62 12.00
N LEU A 129 -70.23 -4.08 13.17
CA LEU A 129 -70.54 -2.65 13.37
C LEU A 129 -69.35 -1.82 13.87
N THR A 130 -68.29 -2.46 14.34
CA THR A 130 -67.01 -1.86 14.74
C THR A 130 -65.99 -2.07 13.64
N ASP A 131 -65.82 -3.29 13.18
CA ASP A 131 -64.71 -3.66 12.32
C ASP A 131 -65.06 -3.59 10.83
N GLY A 132 -66.02 -4.42 10.41
CA GLY A 132 -66.48 -4.44 9.01
C GLY A 132 -67.01 -3.07 8.56
N LEU A 133 -67.57 -2.28 9.48
CA LEU A 133 -68.01 -0.91 9.20
C LEU A 133 -66.85 0.08 9.06
N LEU A 134 -65.73 -0.09 9.77
CA LEU A 134 -64.52 0.73 9.57
C LEU A 134 -63.86 0.42 8.23
N VAL A 135 -63.71 -0.85 7.87
CA VAL A 135 -63.21 -1.25 6.53
C VAL A 135 -64.10 -0.64 5.45
N LEU A 136 -65.42 -0.87 5.50
CA LEU A 136 -66.36 -0.38 4.50
C LEU A 136 -66.30 1.15 4.36
N ARG A 137 -66.23 1.88 5.48
CA ARG A 137 -66.11 3.35 5.47
C ARG A 137 -64.78 3.83 4.90
N ASN A 138 -63.66 3.16 5.22
CA ASN A 138 -62.35 3.47 4.67
C ASN A 138 -62.33 3.30 3.14
N LEU A 139 -62.85 2.17 2.64
CA LEU A 139 -62.94 1.90 1.20
C LEU A 139 -63.89 2.87 0.45
N PHE A 140 -64.88 3.45 1.13
CA PHE A 140 -65.68 4.58 0.60
C PHE A 140 -64.99 5.96 0.73
N GLY A 141 -63.76 6.04 1.22
CA GLY A 141 -63.01 7.29 1.40
C GLY A 141 -63.50 8.18 2.55
N PHE A 142 -64.16 7.61 3.57
CA PHE A 142 -64.56 8.38 4.76
C PHE A 142 -63.32 8.72 5.62
N ALA A 143 -63.26 9.96 6.13
CA ALA A 143 -62.10 10.47 6.85
C ALA A 143 -62.46 11.24 8.13
N GLY A 144 -61.52 11.29 9.07
CA GLY A 144 -61.71 11.91 10.38
C GLY A 144 -62.90 11.31 11.14
N ALA A 145 -63.73 12.17 11.73
CA ALA A 145 -64.86 11.75 12.56
C ALA A 145 -65.96 10.96 11.82
N SER A 146 -66.02 11.00 10.48
CA SER A 146 -66.98 10.20 9.71
C SER A 146 -66.53 8.74 9.50
N LEU A 147 -65.23 8.46 9.60
CA LEU A 147 -64.69 7.10 9.63
C LEU A 147 -65.05 6.43 10.97
N VAL A 148 -64.54 6.96 12.07
CA VAL A 148 -64.63 6.33 13.41
C VAL A 148 -65.92 6.60 14.18
N GLY A 149 -66.71 7.60 13.77
CA GLY A 149 -67.90 8.05 14.52
C GLY A 149 -68.95 6.95 14.71
N GLY A 150 -69.05 6.43 15.94
CA GLY A 150 -70.01 5.37 16.30
C GLY A 150 -69.74 4.02 15.64
N ALA A 151 -68.51 3.78 15.17
CA ALA A 151 -68.05 2.53 14.57
C ALA A 151 -66.73 2.08 15.24
N VAL A 152 -66.60 2.32 16.54
CA VAL A 152 -65.46 1.92 17.37
C VAL A 152 -66.03 1.32 18.66
N GLY A 153 -65.48 0.19 19.09
CA GLY A 153 -65.85 -0.59 20.26
C GLY A 153 -65.64 0.14 21.58
N THR A 154 -66.22 -0.37 22.65
CA THR A 154 -66.13 0.28 23.98
C THR A 154 -64.78 0.09 24.65
N ASP A 155 -64.04 -0.95 24.29
CA ASP A 155 -62.74 -1.30 24.85
C ASP A 155 -61.58 -1.13 23.82
N ALA A 156 -61.88 -0.53 22.68
CA ALA A 156 -60.99 -0.34 21.54
C ALA A 156 -59.74 0.48 21.86
N ARG A 157 -58.66 0.18 21.15
CA ARG A 157 -57.37 0.87 21.27
C ARG A 157 -57.07 1.78 20.09
N ARG A 158 -57.53 1.44 18.88
CA ARG A 158 -57.45 2.32 17.70
C ARG A 158 -58.70 3.20 17.63
N THR A 159 -58.78 4.17 18.53
CA THR A 159 -60.00 4.97 18.74
C THR A 159 -60.16 6.19 17.81
N ASP A 160 -59.17 6.47 16.97
CA ASP A 160 -59.12 7.65 16.11
C ASP A 160 -58.82 7.31 14.64
N PHE A 161 -58.98 8.31 13.78
CA PHE A 161 -58.82 8.17 12.34
C PHE A 161 -57.41 7.73 11.94
N GLU A 162 -56.38 8.27 12.59
CA GLU A 162 -54.98 7.98 12.25
C GLU A 162 -54.64 6.54 12.60
N GLY A 163 -55.00 6.06 13.81
CA GLY A 163 -54.75 4.68 14.22
C GLY A 163 -55.50 3.64 13.38
N VAL A 164 -56.75 3.92 12.99
CA VAL A 164 -57.53 3.01 12.13
C VAL A 164 -56.97 2.96 10.70
N VAL A 165 -56.68 4.11 10.08
CA VAL A 165 -56.11 4.13 8.72
C VAL A 165 -54.73 3.49 8.70
N ALA A 166 -53.86 3.82 9.65
CA ALA A 166 -52.54 3.22 9.74
C ALA A 166 -52.59 1.69 9.84
N TYR A 167 -53.59 1.13 10.54
CA TYR A 167 -53.77 -0.32 10.57
C TYR A 167 -54.36 -0.90 9.28
N ILE A 168 -55.37 -0.26 8.68
CA ILE A 168 -55.94 -0.72 7.41
C ILE A 168 -54.87 -0.77 6.31
N ASN A 169 -53.94 0.19 6.28
CA ASN A 169 -52.80 0.19 5.36
C ASN A 169 -51.81 -0.98 5.59
N THR A 170 -51.88 -1.71 6.72
CA THR A 170 -51.07 -2.94 6.96
C THR A 170 -51.72 -4.23 6.43
N ILE A 171 -52.94 -4.13 5.89
CA ILE A 171 -53.72 -5.24 5.31
C ILE A 171 -54.32 -4.87 3.95
N LYS A 172 -53.89 -3.74 3.38
CA LYS A 172 -54.35 -3.19 2.11
C LYS A 172 -53.15 -2.99 1.18
N ASP A 173 -53.36 -3.35 -0.08
CA ASP A 173 -52.46 -3.22 -1.20
C ASP A 173 -53.35 -2.65 -2.33
N SER A 174 -53.13 -1.38 -2.68
CA SER A 174 -54.11 -0.56 -3.40
C SER A 174 -54.04 -0.64 -4.91
N ASP A 175 -52.89 -1.05 -5.44
CA ASP A 175 -52.63 -1.24 -6.88
C ASP A 175 -52.26 -2.69 -7.22
N ASN A 176 -52.11 -3.55 -6.19
CA ASN A 176 -51.93 -5.00 -6.28
C ASN A 176 -50.56 -5.40 -6.87
N ASP A 177 -49.51 -4.65 -6.52
CA ASP A 177 -48.13 -4.94 -6.89
C ASP A 177 -47.43 -5.96 -5.96
N GLY A 178 -48.00 -6.19 -4.77
CA GLY A 178 -47.52 -7.11 -3.74
C GLY A 178 -46.90 -6.44 -2.51
N TYR A 179 -46.80 -5.10 -2.47
CA TYR A 179 -46.43 -4.32 -1.30
C TYR A 179 -47.69 -3.71 -0.65
N LEU A 180 -47.68 -3.60 0.69
CA LEU A 180 -48.82 -3.07 1.44
C LEU A 180 -48.71 -1.55 1.55
N ASP A 181 -49.83 -0.81 1.50
CA ASP A 181 -49.96 0.65 1.63
C ASP A 181 -49.20 1.29 2.82
N SER A 182 -48.75 0.48 3.78
CA SER A 182 -48.01 0.88 5.00
C SER A 182 -46.48 0.84 4.86
N VAL A 183 -45.96 0.21 3.83
CA VAL A 183 -44.52 0.06 3.53
C VAL A 183 -44.15 0.52 2.12
N ASP A 184 -45.14 1.00 1.37
CA ASP A 184 -45.06 1.45 0.00
C ASP A 184 -45.06 3.00 -0.06
N ALA A 185 -44.12 3.56 -0.82
CA ALA A 185 -43.98 5.00 -1.05
C ALA A 185 -44.99 5.56 -2.07
N PHE A 186 -45.48 4.74 -3.01
CA PHE A 186 -46.45 5.13 -4.05
C PHE A 186 -47.66 4.17 -4.13
N PRO A 187 -48.55 4.08 -3.11
CA PRO A 187 -49.67 3.11 -3.04
C PRO A 187 -50.80 3.25 -4.06
N PHE A 188 -50.55 3.75 -5.27
CA PHE A 188 -51.49 3.85 -6.38
C PHE A 188 -50.78 3.72 -7.75
N ASN A 189 -49.61 3.11 -7.79
CA ASN A 189 -48.73 2.97 -8.96
C ASN A 189 -48.00 1.61 -8.95
N ASP A 190 -48.59 0.61 -9.61
CA ASP A 190 -48.14 -0.79 -9.72
C ASP A 190 -46.71 -1.03 -10.30
N GLY A 191 -46.00 0.05 -10.62
CA GLY A 191 -44.60 0.04 -11.06
C GLY A 191 -43.60 0.65 -10.09
N GLU A 192 -44.02 1.21 -8.94
CA GLU A 192 -43.13 1.91 -7.99
C GLU A 192 -43.56 1.69 -6.54
N TRP A 193 -42.64 1.24 -5.68
CA TRP A 193 -42.94 0.95 -4.27
C TRP A 193 -41.92 1.52 -3.26
N PHE A 194 -40.76 1.97 -3.74
CA PHE A 194 -39.71 2.61 -2.93
C PHE A 194 -39.31 3.98 -3.49
N ASP A 195 -38.95 4.90 -2.59
CA ASP A 195 -38.44 6.25 -2.83
C ASP A 195 -37.27 6.46 -1.85
N VAL A 196 -36.06 6.03 -2.23
CA VAL A 196 -34.93 5.96 -1.28
C VAL A 196 -34.43 7.33 -0.84
N ASP A 197 -34.37 8.31 -1.74
CA ASP A 197 -33.86 9.66 -1.42
C ASP A 197 -34.97 10.68 -1.10
N ASN A 198 -36.24 10.28 -1.22
CA ASN A 198 -37.45 11.05 -0.89
C ASN A 198 -37.64 12.29 -1.79
N ASP A 199 -37.23 12.20 -3.05
CA ASP A 199 -37.45 13.23 -4.08
C ASP A 199 -38.89 13.20 -4.65
N GLY A 200 -39.58 12.07 -4.53
CA GLY A 200 -40.94 11.84 -5.04
C GLY A 200 -41.02 11.16 -6.41
N ILE A 201 -39.93 10.59 -6.90
CA ILE A 201 -39.83 9.66 -8.04
C ILE A 201 -39.53 8.26 -7.50
N GLY A 202 -40.10 7.22 -8.11
CA GLY A 202 -39.90 5.85 -7.66
C GLY A 202 -38.63 5.20 -8.18
N ASP A 203 -38.00 4.37 -7.35
CA ASP A 203 -36.71 3.72 -7.60
C ASP A 203 -36.65 2.88 -8.91
N ASN A 204 -37.78 2.43 -9.48
CA ASN A 204 -37.77 1.61 -10.70
C ASN A 204 -37.69 2.46 -11.98
N ILE A 205 -38.16 3.71 -11.95
CA ILE A 205 -38.01 4.68 -13.04
C ILE A 205 -36.88 5.68 -12.78
N ASP A 206 -36.40 5.81 -11.53
CA ASP A 206 -35.32 6.73 -11.22
C ASP A 206 -33.94 6.23 -11.71
N ASP A 207 -33.36 6.99 -12.64
CA ASP A 207 -32.04 6.73 -13.22
C ASP A 207 -30.88 7.03 -12.25
N ASP A 208 -31.09 7.70 -11.11
CA ASP A 208 -30.07 8.29 -10.24
C ASP A 208 -29.84 7.64 -8.86
N VAL A 209 -30.83 6.92 -8.34
CA VAL A 209 -30.79 6.12 -7.07
C VAL A 209 -29.67 5.05 -7.01
N ASN A 210 -28.94 4.80 -8.12
CA ASN A 210 -27.80 3.86 -8.17
C ASN A 210 -26.47 4.47 -8.68
N LYS A 211 -26.31 5.81 -8.67
CA LYS A 211 -25.14 6.49 -9.24
C LYS A 211 -23.91 6.56 -8.31
N LEU A 212 -23.34 5.41 -7.94
CA LEU A 212 -21.92 5.37 -7.56
C LEU A 212 -21.07 5.81 -8.76
N THR A 213 -20.53 7.03 -8.71
CA THR A 213 -19.65 7.56 -9.74
C THR A 213 -18.20 7.24 -9.38
N ILE A 214 -17.51 6.56 -10.29
CA ILE A 214 -16.10 6.17 -10.14
C ILE A 214 -15.32 6.95 -11.18
N SER A 215 -14.31 7.70 -10.73
CA SER A 215 -13.41 8.46 -11.60
C SER A 215 -11.95 8.26 -11.16
N GLY A 216 -10.99 8.81 -11.92
CA GLY A 216 -9.55 8.65 -11.62
C GLY A 216 -8.90 7.40 -12.22
N TYR A 217 -9.49 6.83 -13.27
CA TYR A 217 -8.91 5.75 -14.09
C TYR A 217 -9.04 6.08 -15.58
N GLU A 218 -8.11 5.55 -16.39
CA GLU A 218 -8.18 5.58 -17.84
C GLU A 218 -8.56 4.20 -18.39
N PRO A 219 -9.17 4.09 -19.59
CA PRO A 219 -9.54 2.80 -20.18
C PRO A 219 -8.35 1.88 -20.45
N THR A 220 -7.16 2.46 -20.65
CA THR A 220 -5.90 1.74 -20.85
C THR A 220 -4.82 2.35 -19.98
N MET A 221 -4.10 1.52 -19.22
CA MET A 221 -3.05 1.96 -18.28
C MET A 221 -1.87 0.98 -18.32
N VAL A 222 -0.68 1.45 -17.94
CA VAL A 222 0.52 0.60 -17.88
C VAL A 222 0.54 -0.22 -16.60
N THR A 223 1.06 -1.44 -16.67
CA THR A 223 1.34 -2.34 -15.53
C THR A 223 1.97 -1.59 -14.36
N TYR A 224 1.60 -1.95 -13.12
CA TYR A 224 2.11 -1.32 -11.90
C TYR A 224 1.90 0.21 -11.77
N SER A 225 1.15 0.87 -12.66
CA SER A 225 0.78 2.28 -12.49
C SER A 225 0.02 2.50 -11.17
N LYS A 226 0.22 3.66 -10.56
CA LYS A 226 -0.59 4.11 -9.42
C LYS A 226 -2.00 4.42 -9.91
N LEU A 227 -3.00 3.84 -9.26
CA LEU A 227 -4.42 4.06 -9.52
C LEU A 227 -5.04 4.71 -8.28
N ILE A 228 -5.75 5.82 -8.47
CA ILE A 228 -6.46 6.55 -7.40
C ILE A 228 -7.90 6.72 -7.87
N LEU A 229 -8.76 5.77 -7.51
CA LEU A 229 -10.19 5.87 -7.78
C LEU A 229 -10.79 6.87 -6.79
N THR A 230 -11.55 7.83 -7.29
CA THR A 230 -12.44 8.65 -6.47
C THR A 230 -13.83 8.06 -6.56
N LEU A 231 -14.42 7.77 -5.39
CA LEU A 231 -15.77 7.26 -5.20
C LEU A 231 -16.65 8.43 -4.79
N ASP A 232 -17.61 8.76 -5.64
CA ASP A 232 -18.61 9.79 -5.40
C ASP A 232 -19.99 9.12 -5.34
N SER A 233 -20.68 9.35 -4.23
CA SER A 233 -21.95 8.73 -3.84
C SER A 233 -22.90 9.83 -3.42
N LEU A 234 -24.13 9.81 -3.94
CA LEU A 234 -25.17 10.77 -3.54
C LEU A 234 -25.63 10.55 -2.08
N VAL A 235 -25.36 9.36 -1.53
CA VAL A 235 -25.65 8.99 -0.15
C VAL A 235 -24.40 9.14 0.72
N ASP A 236 -24.50 10.02 1.72
CA ASP A 236 -23.50 10.22 2.78
C ASP A 236 -23.36 8.95 3.66
N GLU A 237 -22.19 8.76 4.28
CA GLU A 237 -21.85 7.66 5.22
C GLU A 237 -21.70 6.22 4.66
N CYS A 238 -21.90 5.96 3.36
CA CYS A 238 -21.63 4.62 2.79
C CYS A 238 -20.16 4.16 2.98
N SER A 239 -19.96 2.85 3.17
CA SER A 239 -18.62 2.22 3.20
C SER A 239 -18.49 1.16 2.10
N PHE A 240 -17.41 1.22 1.34
CA PHE A 240 -17.24 0.41 0.13
C PHE A 240 -16.29 -0.78 0.35
N GLU A 241 -16.67 -1.93 -0.21
CA GLU A 241 -15.77 -3.07 -0.44
C GLU A 241 -15.16 -3.00 -1.85
N PHE A 242 -13.92 -3.50 -1.98
CA PHE A 242 -13.18 -3.53 -3.23
C PHE A 242 -12.67 -4.94 -3.52
N ASN A 243 -13.19 -5.57 -4.56
CA ASN A 243 -12.86 -6.93 -4.96
C ASN A 243 -12.39 -6.97 -6.42
N GLN A 244 -11.15 -7.38 -6.66
CA GLN A 244 -10.66 -7.58 -8.02
C GLN A 244 -11.13 -8.95 -8.55
N THR A 245 -11.81 -8.96 -9.70
CA THR A 245 -12.39 -10.20 -10.25
C THR A 245 -11.44 -10.96 -11.18
N SER A 246 -10.38 -10.34 -11.71
CA SER A 246 -9.40 -10.99 -12.61
C SER A 246 -8.36 -11.90 -11.93
N ALA A 247 -8.55 -12.27 -10.66
CA ALA A 247 -7.71 -13.24 -9.92
C ALA A 247 -6.17 -12.96 -9.89
N LYS A 248 -5.76 -11.69 -10.04
CA LYS A 248 -4.37 -11.24 -9.80
C LYS A 248 -4.29 -10.57 -8.42
N PRO A 249 -3.11 -10.50 -7.77
CA PRO A 249 -2.98 -9.79 -6.51
C PRO A 249 -3.19 -8.28 -6.68
N VAL A 250 -4.01 -7.68 -5.82
CA VAL A 250 -4.10 -6.23 -5.65
C VAL A 250 -2.87 -5.76 -4.88
N LEU A 251 -2.16 -4.76 -5.40
CA LEU A 251 -0.90 -4.28 -4.83
C LEU A 251 -1.12 -2.93 -4.13
N HIS A 252 -0.59 -2.78 -2.92
CA HIS A 252 -0.63 -1.53 -2.13
C HIS A 252 -2.03 -0.90 -1.98
N LEU A 253 -3.05 -1.72 -1.71
CA LEU A 253 -4.42 -1.26 -1.49
C LEU A 253 -4.52 -0.41 -0.20
N ASP A 254 -4.96 0.83 -0.36
CA ASP A 254 -5.34 1.75 0.73
C ASP A 254 -6.78 2.25 0.47
N MET A 255 -7.65 1.96 1.43
CA MET A 255 -9.05 2.42 1.51
C MET A 255 -9.34 3.11 2.84
N SER A 256 -8.32 3.74 3.45
CA SER A 256 -8.47 4.48 4.71
C SER A 256 -9.37 5.72 4.62
N ASN A 257 -9.71 6.13 3.39
CA ASN A 257 -10.68 7.18 3.08
C ASN A 257 -11.85 6.59 2.29
N ASN A 258 -13.07 6.65 2.80
CA ASN A 258 -14.26 6.09 2.14
C ASN A 258 -14.53 6.69 0.74
N THR A 259 -14.00 7.88 0.41
CA THR A 259 -14.15 8.49 -0.92
C THR A 259 -13.01 8.16 -1.89
N GLN A 260 -11.99 7.39 -1.49
CA GLN A 260 -10.84 7.07 -2.35
C GLN A 260 -10.31 5.65 -2.17
N VAL A 261 -10.15 4.93 -3.28
CA VAL A 261 -9.39 3.66 -3.32
C VAL A 261 -8.07 3.92 -4.04
N LYS A 262 -6.97 3.72 -3.33
CA LYS A 262 -5.61 3.83 -3.87
C LYS A 262 -5.02 2.43 -3.99
N LEU A 263 -4.41 2.12 -5.13
CA LEU A 263 -3.69 0.87 -5.36
C LEU A 263 -2.60 1.05 -6.43
N ARG A 264 -1.80 0.01 -6.63
CA ARG A 264 -0.95 -0.20 -7.82
C ARG A 264 -1.62 -1.27 -8.68
N LEU A 265 -1.67 -1.05 -10.00
CA LEU A 265 -2.21 -2.05 -10.93
C LEU A 265 -1.42 -3.37 -10.86
N PRO A 266 -2.06 -4.55 -11.08
CA PRO A 266 -1.35 -5.82 -11.09
C PRO A 266 -0.23 -5.86 -12.14
N ILE A 267 0.81 -6.65 -11.85
CA ILE A 267 1.91 -6.86 -12.80
C ILE A 267 1.45 -7.78 -13.93
N VAL A 268 1.62 -7.33 -15.19
CA VAL A 268 1.27 -8.09 -16.40
C VAL A 268 2.40 -8.05 -17.44
N TYR A 269 2.64 -9.19 -18.11
CA TYR A 269 3.69 -9.37 -19.14
C TYR A 269 3.13 -9.53 -20.57
N LYS A 270 1.83 -9.32 -20.71
CA LYS A 270 1.04 -9.22 -21.95
C LYS A 270 -0.17 -8.34 -21.64
N ASN A 271 -0.86 -7.83 -22.68
CA ASN A 271 -2.08 -7.05 -22.47
C ASN A 271 -3.17 -7.91 -21.81
N GLU A 272 -3.72 -7.45 -20.69
CA GLU A 272 -4.78 -8.13 -19.95
C GLU A 272 -5.80 -7.12 -19.42
N THR A 273 -7.10 -7.39 -19.60
CA THR A 273 -8.17 -6.59 -18.99
C THR A 273 -8.30 -6.97 -17.51
N ILE A 274 -8.06 -6.01 -16.62
CA ILE A 274 -8.24 -6.16 -15.19
C ILE A 274 -9.55 -5.49 -14.76
N SER A 275 -10.43 -6.26 -14.14
CA SER A 275 -11.74 -5.80 -13.68
C SER A 275 -11.79 -5.72 -12.16
N PHE A 276 -12.39 -4.64 -11.66
CA PHE A 276 -12.56 -4.34 -10.24
C PHE A 276 -14.04 -4.14 -9.96
N GLN A 277 -14.59 -4.88 -9.00
CA GLN A 277 -15.91 -4.67 -8.46
C GLN A 277 -15.79 -3.83 -7.20
N ILE A 278 -16.54 -2.74 -7.15
CA ILE A 278 -16.74 -1.91 -5.96
C ILE A 278 -18.20 -2.04 -5.57
N SER A 279 -18.48 -2.39 -4.33
CA SER A 279 -19.84 -2.52 -3.81
C SER A 279 -19.97 -1.87 -2.44
N SER A 280 -21.20 -1.54 -2.04
CA SER A 280 -21.54 -1.22 -0.67
C SER A 280 -22.84 -1.93 -0.30
N ASP A 281 -22.83 -2.52 0.90
CA ASP A 281 -23.88 -3.41 1.41
C ASP A 281 -24.29 -2.97 2.84
N THR A 282 -24.03 -1.71 3.23
CA THR A 282 -24.10 -1.25 4.63
C THR A 282 -25.51 -0.94 5.13
N THR A 283 -26.32 -0.33 4.28
CA THR A 283 -27.71 0.08 4.51
C THR A 283 -28.49 -0.13 3.21
N SER A 284 -29.82 -0.13 3.25
CA SER A 284 -30.69 -0.11 2.06
C SER A 284 -30.23 0.93 1.04
N ASP A 285 -29.98 2.13 1.56
CA ASP A 285 -29.68 3.35 0.81
C ASP A 285 -28.26 3.33 0.22
N CYS A 286 -27.41 2.39 0.66
CA CYS A 286 -26.06 2.19 0.14
C CYS A 286 -25.93 0.95 -0.77
N LEU A 287 -27.03 0.23 -1.10
CA LEU A 287 -26.99 -1.02 -1.89
C LEU A 287 -26.58 -0.79 -3.35
N VAL A 288 -25.29 -0.56 -3.60
CA VAL A 288 -24.74 -0.29 -4.94
C VAL A 288 -23.62 -1.26 -5.28
N SER A 289 -23.54 -1.71 -6.54
CA SER A 289 -22.43 -2.52 -7.03
C SER A 289 -22.07 -2.13 -8.46
N LYS A 290 -20.80 -1.80 -8.68
CA LYS A 290 -20.28 -1.32 -9.97
C LYS A 290 -18.97 -2.01 -10.33
N VAL A 291 -18.86 -2.42 -11.59
CA VAL A 291 -17.63 -3.01 -12.14
C VAL A 291 -16.98 -2.01 -13.09
N ILE A 292 -15.71 -1.71 -12.84
CA ILE A 292 -14.83 -1.03 -13.81
C ILE A 292 -13.88 -2.05 -14.43
N SER A 293 -13.44 -1.79 -15.65
CA SER A 293 -12.44 -2.61 -16.36
C SER A 293 -11.39 -1.70 -16.98
N ILE A 294 -10.13 -2.07 -16.82
CA ILE A 294 -8.97 -1.34 -17.32
C ILE A 294 -8.14 -2.32 -18.17
N ASP A 295 -7.84 -1.96 -19.40
CA ASP A 295 -6.89 -2.72 -20.22
C ASP A 295 -5.47 -2.38 -19.75
N VAL A 296 -4.83 -3.32 -19.06
CA VAL A 296 -3.48 -3.14 -18.53
C VAL A 296 -2.47 -3.67 -19.54
N THR A 297 -1.54 -2.81 -19.98
CA THR A 297 -0.46 -3.17 -20.90
C THR A 297 0.85 -3.35 -20.14
N PRO A 298 1.76 -4.23 -20.59
CA PRO A 298 3.12 -4.28 -20.06
C PRO A 298 3.83 -2.93 -20.23
N ASP A 299 4.82 -2.69 -19.37
CA ASP A 299 5.72 -1.58 -19.55
C ASP A 299 6.86 -2.01 -20.47
N ASN A 300 7.08 -1.22 -21.52
CA ASN A 300 8.13 -1.41 -22.51
C ASN A 300 9.10 -0.21 -22.50
N SER A 301 9.15 0.56 -21.41
CA SER A 301 10.10 1.66 -21.20
C SER A 301 11.54 1.17 -21.01
N SER A 302 11.73 -0.05 -20.51
CA SER A 302 13.05 -0.68 -20.33
C SER A 302 13.74 -0.97 -21.67
N GLU A 303 15.08 -0.97 -21.67
CA GLU A 303 15.93 -1.31 -22.83
C GLU A 303 15.52 -2.66 -23.48
N TYR A 304 15.02 -3.59 -22.66
CA TYR A 304 14.46 -4.85 -23.10
C TYR A 304 12.93 -4.81 -23.14
N ASP A 305 12.37 -5.08 -24.31
CA ASP A 305 10.95 -5.36 -24.50
C ASP A 305 10.55 -6.68 -23.81
N LEU A 306 9.72 -6.57 -22.78
CA LEU A 306 9.16 -7.71 -22.04
C LEU A 306 8.30 -8.62 -22.93
N LEU A 307 7.70 -8.10 -24.02
CA LEU A 307 6.95 -8.91 -24.98
C LEU A 307 7.89 -9.81 -25.81
N THR A 308 9.05 -9.29 -26.20
CA THR A 308 10.11 -10.09 -26.83
C THR A 308 10.59 -11.18 -25.89
N PHE A 309 10.78 -10.89 -24.60
CA PHE A 309 11.19 -11.90 -23.61
C PHE A 309 10.09 -12.93 -23.28
N SER A 310 8.82 -12.53 -23.22
CA SER A 310 7.69 -13.44 -22.96
C SER A 310 7.42 -14.38 -24.14
N SER A 311 7.68 -13.93 -25.37
CA SER A 311 7.62 -14.79 -26.58
C SER A 311 8.58 -15.99 -26.52
N LEU A 312 9.68 -15.87 -25.76
CA LEU A 312 10.71 -16.90 -25.60
C LEU A 312 10.42 -17.88 -24.45
N ASN A 313 9.46 -17.58 -23.56
CA ASN A 313 9.16 -18.44 -22.41
C ASN A 313 7.68 -18.37 -21.96
N LEU A 314 6.92 -19.41 -22.28
CA LEU A 314 5.50 -19.57 -21.90
C LEU A 314 5.21 -19.55 -20.38
N ASN A 315 6.25 -19.66 -19.54
CA ASN A 315 6.13 -19.64 -18.08
C ASN A 315 6.77 -18.38 -17.46
N LEU A 316 6.88 -17.27 -18.19
CA LEU A 316 7.54 -16.05 -17.69
C LEU A 316 6.90 -15.54 -16.39
N ASP A 317 5.56 -15.49 -16.35
CA ASP A 317 4.75 -15.06 -15.21
C ASP A 317 5.16 -15.78 -13.90
N THR A 318 5.42 -17.09 -13.96
CA THR A 318 5.78 -17.91 -12.78
C THR A 318 7.25 -17.82 -12.37
N ARG A 319 8.08 -17.15 -13.18
CA ARG A 319 9.51 -16.91 -12.90
C ARG A 319 9.79 -15.48 -12.42
N LEU A 320 9.08 -14.51 -12.98
CA LEU A 320 9.21 -13.10 -12.63
C LEU A 320 8.27 -12.68 -11.49
N GLN A 321 7.24 -13.49 -11.18
CA GLN A 321 6.35 -13.25 -10.06
C GLN A 321 6.16 -14.50 -9.19
N THR A 322 6.20 -14.28 -7.88
CA THR A 322 5.93 -15.26 -6.82
C THR A 322 5.07 -14.61 -5.73
N ASN A 323 4.74 -15.34 -4.67
CA ASN A 323 4.07 -14.77 -3.49
C ASN A 323 4.95 -13.80 -2.68
N TYR A 324 6.25 -13.69 -2.99
CA TYR A 324 7.22 -12.88 -2.24
C TYR A 324 7.76 -11.68 -3.02
N PHE A 325 7.78 -11.75 -4.36
CA PHE A 325 8.29 -10.69 -5.22
C PHE A 325 7.61 -10.71 -6.59
N GLY A 326 7.59 -9.57 -7.27
CA GLY A 326 7.21 -9.43 -8.68
C GLY A 326 8.15 -8.45 -9.37
N ILE A 327 8.61 -8.80 -10.57
CA ILE A 327 9.56 -8.01 -11.37
C ILE A 327 8.78 -7.37 -12.52
N TYR A 328 8.39 -6.09 -12.39
CA TYR A 328 7.61 -5.39 -13.43
C TYR A 328 8.47 -4.76 -14.54
N GLN A 329 9.78 -4.60 -14.30
CA GLN A 329 10.78 -4.13 -15.26
C GLN A 329 12.01 -5.03 -15.21
N VAL A 330 12.63 -5.28 -16.37
CA VAL A 330 13.81 -6.15 -16.49
C VAL A 330 14.92 -5.44 -17.27
N GLY A 331 16.10 -5.38 -16.65
CA GLY A 331 17.30 -4.77 -17.23
C GLY A 331 17.38 -3.28 -16.96
N LEU A 332 18.16 -2.93 -15.93
CA LEU A 332 18.51 -1.55 -15.57
C LEU A 332 19.65 -1.00 -16.47
N GLY A 333 19.70 -1.40 -17.73
CA GLY A 333 20.87 -1.24 -18.58
C GLY A 333 22.05 -2.15 -18.20
N PHE A 334 23.08 -2.16 -19.05
CA PHE A 334 24.36 -2.84 -18.79
C PHE A 334 25.50 -2.14 -19.54
N ARG A 335 26.69 -2.11 -18.95
CA ARG A 335 27.90 -1.69 -19.66
C ARG A 335 28.66 -2.90 -20.18
N TRP A 336 29.24 -2.74 -21.36
CA TRP A 336 30.11 -3.73 -21.98
C TRP A 336 31.22 -2.99 -22.73
N THR A 337 32.36 -3.66 -22.96
CA THR A 337 33.49 -3.09 -23.70
C THR A 337 33.89 -3.95 -24.87
N THR A 338 34.41 -3.32 -25.91
CA THR A 338 35.11 -3.99 -27.03
C THR A 338 36.62 -4.09 -26.81
N GLU A 339 37.16 -3.40 -25.79
CA GLU A 339 38.58 -3.47 -25.44
C GLU A 339 38.91 -4.90 -25.02
N ARG A 340 39.93 -5.48 -25.66
CA ARG A 340 40.40 -6.84 -25.41
C ARG A 340 41.78 -6.82 -24.80
N TYR A 341 42.05 -7.78 -23.93
CA TYR A 341 43.33 -7.90 -23.24
C TYR A 341 44.01 -9.23 -23.57
N SER A 342 45.32 -9.28 -23.33
CA SER A 342 46.08 -10.53 -23.27
C SER A 342 47.03 -10.44 -22.09
N GLY A 343 47.03 -11.44 -21.22
CA GLY A 343 47.74 -11.36 -19.95
C GLY A 343 47.81 -12.70 -19.23
N THR A 344 48.71 -12.79 -18.24
CA THR A 344 48.76 -13.91 -17.31
C THR A 344 48.46 -13.39 -15.91
N PHE A 345 47.39 -13.90 -15.32
CA PHE A 345 47.01 -13.63 -13.94
C PHE A 345 47.45 -14.79 -13.06
N CYS A 346 47.96 -14.52 -11.86
CA CYS A 346 48.33 -15.53 -10.87
C CYS A 346 47.71 -15.17 -9.52
N TYR A 347 47.05 -16.14 -8.88
CA TYR A 347 46.48 -16.00 -7.54
C TYR A 347 46.74 -17.27 -6.73
N ALA A 348 47.22 -17.13 -5.49
CA ALA A 348 47.62 -18.24 -4.62
C ALA A 348 48.54 -19.28 -5.32
N GLY A 349 49.40 -18.83 -6.24
CA GLY A 349 50.30 -19.68 -7.04
C GLY A 349 49.66 -20.40 -8.24
N ILE A 350 48.35 -20.25 -8.46
CA ILE A 350 47.65 -20.75 -9.65
C ILE A 350 47.62 -19.65 -10.70
N CYS A 351 48.15 -19.92 -11.91
CA CYS A 351 48.19 -18.96 -13.01
C CYS A 351 47.26 -19.34 -14.15
N THR A 352 46.53 -18.36 -14.69
CA THR A 352 45.74 -18.44 -15.91
C THR A 352 46.27 -17.45 -16.94
N THR A 353 46.42 -17.89 -18.20
CA THR A 353 46.81 -17.03 -19.32
C THR A 353 45.64 -16.89 -20.28
N GLU A 354 45.31 -15.65 -20.64
CA GLU A 354 44.27 -15.33 -21.60
C GLU A 354 44.86 -14.54 -22.77
N GLU A 355 44.43 -14.87 -23.99
CA GLU A 355 44.81 -14.16 -25.22
C GLU A 355 43.57 -13.58 -25.89
N ASN A 356 43.63 -12.28 -26.21
CA ASN A 356 42.58 -11.52 -26.89
C ASN A 356 41.19 -11.69 -26.25
N ALA A 357 41.14 -11.84 -24.93
CA ALA A 357 39.93 -12.05 -24.16
C ALA A 357 39.13 -10.75 -23.99
N LEU A 358 37.82 -10.88 -23.81
CA LEU A 358 36.99 -9.78 -23.32
C LEU A 358 37.09 -9.78 -21.78
N PRO A 359 37.29 -8.63 -21.13
CA PRO A 359 37.11 -8.53 -19.70
C PRO A 359 35.65 -8.79 -19.32
N ALA A 360 35.42 -9.28 -18.11
CA ALA A 360 34.11 -9.24 -17.51
C ALA A 360 33.77 -7.79 -17.14
N VAL A 361 32.49 -7.45 -17.15
CA VAL A 361 31.98 -6.20 -16.55
C VAL A 361 31.01 -6.60 -15.45
N GLU A 362 31.19 -6.05 -14.26
CA GLU A 362 30.29 -6.25 -13.13
C GLU A 362 29.80 -4.92 -12.59
N ALA A 363 28.62 -4.97 -11.96
CA ALA A 363 28.07 -3.85 -11.20
C ALA A 363 28.51 -4.00 -9.73
N ASP A 364 29.09 -2.94 -9.18
CA ASP A 364 29.53 -2.86 -7.79
C ASP A 364 29.10 -1.52 -7.16
N ASN A 365 29.12 -1.49 -5.83
CA ASN A 365 28.80 -0.36 -4.96
C ASN A 365 27.56 0.44 -5.37
N PHE A 366 26.39 -0.06 -4.98
CA PHE A 366 25.10 0.55 -5.28
C PHE A 366 24.79 1.67 -4.30
N SER A 367 24.46 2.85 -4.82
CA SER A 367 24.01 4.00 -4.05
C SER A 367 22.73 4.58 -4.63
N VAL A 368 22.03 5.37 -3.82
CA VAL A 368 20.83 6.13 -4.19
C VAL A 368 20.96 7.55 -3.69
N GLY A 369 20.32 8.49 -4.38
CA GLY A 369 20.27 9.91 -4.06
C GLY A 369 19.26 10.62 -4.96
N ASP A 370 18.83 11.82 -4.62
CA ASP A 370 18.05 12.70 -5.51
C ASP A 370 19.04 13.54 -6.32
N PHE A 371 19.58 12.96 -7.40
CA PHE A 371 20.66 13.59 -8.16
C PHE A 371 20.13 14.74 -9.03
N ASN A 372 18.86 14.72 -9.42
CA ASN A 372 18.27 15.71 -10.31
C ASN A 372 17.45 16.81 -9.60
N GLY A 373 17.08 16.61 -8.33
CA GLY A 373 16.30 17.54 -7.50
C GLY A 373 14.78 17.47 -7.71
N ASP A 374 14.24 16.37 -8.22
CA ASP A 374 12.80 16.18 -8.49
C ASP A 374 12.01 15.59 -7.31
N GLY A 375 12.70 15.19 -6.23
CA GLY A 375 12.11 14.56 -5.05
C GLY A 375 12.00 13.04 -5.14
N HIS A 376 12.65 12.41 -6.13
CA HIS A 376 12.72 10.96 -6.28
C HIS A 376 14.16 10.46 -6.12
N GLN A 377 14.28 9.25 -5.57
CA GLN A 377 15.58 8.63 -5.37
C GLN A 377 16.00 7.91 -6.65
N ASP A 378 17.02 8.46 -7.28
CA ASP A 378 17.77 7.93 -8.41
C ASP A 378 18.72 6.81 -7.94
N PHE A 379 19.41 6.18 -8.89
CA PHE A 379 20.31 5.06 -8.63
C PHE A 379 21.66 5.25 -9.33
N ALA A 380 22.76 5.03 -8.60
CA ALA A 380 24.12 5.05 -9.13
C ALA A 380 24.90 3.78 -8.76
N THR A 381 25.78 3.32 -9.66
CA THR A 381 26.65 2.17 -9.44
C THR A 381 27.92 2.24 -10.28
N ILE A 382 28.98 1.67 -9.73
CA ILE A 382 30.28 1.47 -10.36
C ILE A 382 30.21 0.27 -11.31
N MET A 383 30.45 0.51 -12.60
CA MET A 383 30.60 -0.53 -13.62
C MET A 383 32.09 -0.88 -13.75
N LYS A 384 32.51 -1.96 -13.07
CA LYS A 384 33.91 -2.40 -13.02
C LYS A 384 34.28 -3.25 -14.22
N VAL A 385 35.32 -2.86 -14.94
CA VAL A 385 35.91 -3.70 -16.00
C VAL A 385 36.92 -4.66 -15.36
N LEU A 386 36.44 -5.85 -14.99
CA LEU A 386 37.26 -6.92 -14.44
C LEU A 386 38.02 -7.66 -15.56
N GLY A 387 39.34 -7.60 -15.52
CA GLY A 387 40.18 -8.37 -16.44
C GLY A 387 40.99 -7.51 -17.40
N SER A 388 40.97 -6.18 -17.31
CA SER A 388 41.97 -5.31 -17.96
C SER A 388 43.40 -5.46 -17.36
N ARG A 389 43.77 -6.67 -16.94
CA ARG A 389 44.97 -6.99 -16.18
C ARG A 389 46.14 -7.12 -17.15
N GLY A 390 46.84 -6.00 -17.34
CA GLY A 390 47.99 -5.90 -18.20
C GLY A 390 49.18 -6.78 -17.79
N TYR A 391 50.24 -6.67 -18.57
CA TYR A 391 51.48 -7.42 -18.43
C TYR A 391 52.16 -7.22 -17.06
N GLN A 392 53.27 -7.93 -16.81
CA GLN A 392 54.10 -7.63 -15.64
C GLN A 392 54.65 -6.20 -15.74
N GLY A 393 54.63 -5.44 -14.64
CA GLY A 393 55.05 -4.05 -14.57
C GLY A 393 54.05 -3.01 -15.07
N SER A 394 52.79 -3.37 -15.36
CA SER A 394 51.74 -2.40 -15.72
C SER A 394 50.65 -2.28 -14.65
N ASP A 395 49.90 -1.18 -14.69
CA ASP A 395 48.65 -1.01 -13.93
C ASP A 395 47.64 -2.12 -14.27
N ARG A 396 47.13 -2.77 -13.22
CA ARG A 396 46.14 -3.86 -13.25
C ARG A 396 44.87 -3.49 -12.49
N SER A 397 44.71 -2.22 -12.07
CA SER A 397 43.45 -1.71 -11.54
C SER A 397 42.29 -1.96 -12.52
N SER A 398 41.07 -2.11 -12.00
CA SER A 398 39.90 -2.03 -12.86
C SER A 398 39.78 -0.60 -13.36
N LYS A 399 39.64 -0.43 -14.68
CA LYS A 399 39.01 0.77 -15.22
C LYS A 399 37.53 0.69 -14.88
N ASN A 400 36.94 1.82 -14.53
CA ASN A 400 35.54 1.86 -14.09
C ASN A 400 34.83 2.97 -14.87
N THR A 401 33.56 2.72 -15.21
CA THR A 401 32.62 3.76 -15.64
C THR A 401 31.45 3.76 -14.67
N LEU A 402 30.55 4.73 -14.79
CA LEU A 402 29.31 4.75 -14.02
C LEU A 402 28.11 4.40 -14.89
N LEU A 403 27.09 3.93 -14.18
CA LEU A 403 25.72 3.85 -14.64
C LEU A 403 24.90 4.63 -13.59
N ILE A 404 24.25 5.70 -14.04
CA ILE A 404 23.34 6.52 -13.25
C ILE A 404 21.99 6.45 -13.94
N LEU A 405 20.94 6.17 -13.16
CA LEU A 405 19.58 6.02 -13.63
C LEU A 405 18.69 6.96 -12.84
N LEU A 406 18.02 7.87 -13.54
CA LEU A 406 17.04 8.78 -12.99
C LEU A 406 15.70 8.09 -12.79
N ASN A 407 14.93 8.52 -11.78
CA ASN A 407 13.66 7.94 -11.38
C ASN A 407 12.48 8.83 -11.79
N ASP A 408 11.60 8.34 -12.66
CA ASP A 408 10.48 9.14 -13.18
C ASP A 408 9.30 9.36 -12.21
N GLY A 409 9.42 8.91 -10.95
CA GLY A 409 8.37 9.00 -9.93
C GLY A 409 7.20 8.01 -10.11
N LEU A 410 7.08 7.39 -11.29
CA LEU A 410 6.14 6.31 -11.54
C LEU A 410 6.72 4.97 -11.06
N GLY A 411 8.04 4.87 -11.01
CA GLY A 411 8.82 3.71 -10.57
C GLY A 411 9.85 3.25 -11.60
N ASN A 412 10.05 4.02 -12.68
CA ASN A 412 10.87 3.61 -13.81
C ASN A 412 12.25 4.26 -13.68
N LEU A 413 13.29 3.47 -13.91
CA LEU A 413 14.69 3.92 -13.88
C LEU A 413 15.25 4.03 -15.30
N TYR A 414 15.79 5.19 -15.68
CA TYR A 414 16.23 5.48 -17.05
C TYR A 414 17.53 6.29 -17.11
N GLU A 415 18.30 6.14 -18.19
CA GLU A 415 19.48 6.99 -18.45
C GLU A 415 19.10 8.26 -19.21
N ASP A 416 19.59 9.43 -18.77
CA ASP A 416 19.56 10.67 -19.55
C ASP A 416 20.98 11.16 -19.87
N SER A 417 21.37 11.08 -21.14
CA SER A 417 22.66 11.58 -21.64
C SER A 417 22.77 13.10 -21.68
N ASN A 418 21.67 13.83 -21.45
CA ASN A 418 21.71 15.27 -21.24
C ASN A 418 22.09 15.61 -19.79
N PHE A 419 21.71 14.78 -18.83
CA PHE A 419 22.03 14.93 -17.41
C PHE A 419 23.49 14.53 -17.13
N ILE A 420 23.93 13.37 -17.62
CA ILE A 420 25.33 12.94 -17.50
C ILE A 420 25.93 12.53 -18.85
N ASP A 421 27.03 13.17 -19.24
CA ASP A 421 27.83 12.72 -20.36
C ASP A 421 28.82 11.66 -19.87
N ILE A 422 28.64 10.41 -20.30
CA ILE A 422 29.52 9.30 -19.92
C ILE A 422 30.99 9.52 -20.32
N SER A 423 31.27 10.42 -21.26
CA SER A 423 32.64 10.79 -21.63
C SER A 423 33.30 11.81 -20.70
N ASP A 424 32.53 12.44 -19.80
CA ASP A 424 33.00 13.37 -18.77
C ASP A 424 33.19 12.68 -17.39
N VAL A 425 32.68 11.46 -17.21
CA VAL A 425 32.82 10.67 -15.97
C VAL A 425 34.31 10.44 -15.62
N PRO A 426 34.75 10.71 -14.36
CA PRO A 426 36.14 10.53 -13.97
C PRO A 426 36.56 9.05 -13.98
N GLU A 427 37.72 8.75 -14.59
CA GLU A 427 38.30 7.41 -14.55
C GLU A 427 38.97 7.14 -13.19
N VAL A 428 38.15 6.75 -12.20
CA VAL A 428 38.64 6.35 -10.87
C VAL A 428 39.31 4.97 -10.96
N ARG A 429 40.57 4.87 -10.50
CA ARG A 429 41.35 3.62 -10.50
C ARG A 429 40.89 2.73 -9.34
N SER A 430 40.60 1.45 -9.60
CA SER A 430 40.12 0.52 -8.57
C SER A 430 39.01 1.13 -7.69
N ALA A 431 38.01 1.76 -8.32
CA ALA A 431 36.91 2.43 -7.63
C ALA A 431 36.25 1.44 -6.65
N TYR A 432 36.03 1.84 -5.40
CA TYR A 432 35.69 0.86 -4.35
C TYR A 432 34.44 1.21 -3.55
N ARG A 433 34.38 2.38 -2.91
CA ARG A 433 33.16 2.87 -2.26
C ARG A 433 32.60 4.09 -2.96
N MET A 434 31.29 4.16 -3.03
CA MET A 434 30.56 5.36 -3.40
C MET A 434 29.96 5.99 -2.13
N LYS A 435 29.94 7.31 -2.07
CA LYS A 435 29.23 8.09 -1.06
C LYS A 435 28.42 9.18 -1.75
N VAL A 436 27.23 9.40 -1.22
CA VAL A 436 26.21 10.27 -1.77
C VAL A 436 25.74 11.20 -0.67
N ALA A 437 25.79 12.50 -0.95
CA ALA A 437 25.36 13.61 -0.12
C ALA A 437 25.37 14.88 -0.97
N ASP A 438 24.64 15.92 -0.58
CA ASP A 438 24.76 17.27 -1.12
C ASP A 438 26.08 17.91 -0.63
N PHE A 439 27.13 17.91 -1.47
CA PHE A 439 28.45 18.45 -1.11
C PHE A 439 28.59 19.94 -1.44
N ASN A 440 27.74 20.49 -2.31
CA ASN A 440 27.77 21.88 -2.76
C ASN A 440 26.61 22.76 -2.22
N SER A 441 25.78 22.20 -1.33
CA SER A 441 24.60 22.83 -0.73
C SER A 441 23.55 23.32 -1.74
N ASP A 442 23.44 22.71 -2.93
CA ASP A 442 22.47 23.10 -3.97
C ASP A 442 21.08 22.44 -3.82
N GLY A 443 20.95 21.49 -2.89
CA GLY A 443 19.74 20.74 -2.60
C GLY A 443 19.58 19.45 -3.43
N LYS A 444 20.63 19.02 -4.13
CA LYS A 444 20.70 17.74 -4.85
C LYS A 444 21.85 16.91 -4.33
N ASP A 445 21.72 15.60 -4.49
CA ASP A 445 22.77 14.68 -4.11
C ASP A 445 23.92 14.66 -5.14
N ASP A 446 25.15 14.68 -4.64
CA ASP A 446 26.41 14.54 -5.36
C ASP A 446 27.02 13.15 -5.17
N ILE A 447 28.13 12.83 -5.85
CA ILE A 447 28.77 11.50 -5.74
C ILE A 447 30.29 11.59 -5.54
N PHE A 448 30.76 11.12 -4.39
CA PHE A 448 32.17 10.79 -4.15
C PHE A 448 32.45 9.31 -4.39
N ILE A 449 33.65 8.99 -4.89
CA ILE A 449 34.08 7.63 -5.19
C ILE A 449 35.51 7.39 -4.67
N SER A 450 35.64 6.54 -3.66
CA SER A 450 36.93 6.11 -3.13
C SER A 450 37.70 5.27 -4.15
N SER A 451 39.03 5.38 -4.11
CA SER A 451 39.95 4.64 -4.97
C SER A 451 40.80 3.72 -4.11
N PHE A 452 40.86 2.44 -4.46
CA PHE A 452 41.80 1.50 -3.86
C PHE A 452 43.21 1.59 -4.48
N GLY A 453 43.53 2.68 -5.20
CA GLY A 453 44.84 2.90 -5.83
C GLY A 453 45.06 2.17 -7.16
N LYS A 454 46.21 2.44 -7.80
CA LYS A 454 46.66 1.78 -9.03
C LYS A 454 47.37 0.48 -8.67
N TYR A 455 46.68 -0.66 -8.82
CA TYR A 455 47.24 -1.95 -8.47
C TYR A 455 48.31 -2.39 -9.50
N VAL A 456 49.59 -2.25 -9.18
CA VAL A 456 50.74 -2.61 -10.05
C VAL A 456 51.38 -3.89 -9.54
N CYS A 457 51.89 -4.75 -10.42
CA CYS A 457 52.61 -5.97 -10.03
C CYS A 457 53.93 -6.15 -10.79
N ALA A 458 55.01 -6.44 -10.06
CA ALA A 458 56.34 -6.72 -10.59
C ALA A 458 56.48 -8.13 -11.20
N GLU A 459 57.66 -8.42 -11.76
CA GLU A 459 57.97 -9.69 -12.45
C GLU A 459 57.94 -10.92 -11.52
N ASP A 460 58.21 -10.74 -10.22
CA ASP A 460 58.14 -11.78 -9.20
C ASP A 460 56.73 -12.03 -8.64
N ASN A 461 55.73 -11.27 -9.13
CA ASN A 461 54.36 -11.18 -8.65
C ASN A 461 54.20 -10.56 -7.24
N THR A 462 55.20 -9.86 -6.71
CA THR A 462 54.93 -8.81 -5.73
C THR A 462 54.09 -7.72 -6.40
N CYS A 463 53.16 -7.14 -5.65
CA CYS A 463 52.30 -6.07 -6.11
C CYS A 463 52.33 -4.91 -5.11
N SER A 464 51.82 -3.76 -5.53
CA SER A 464 51.62 -2.56 -4.73
C SER A 464 50.35 -1.88 -5.19
N SER A 465 49.75 -1.05 -4.33
CA SER A 465 48.80 -0.04 -4.80
C SER A 465 49.48 1.32 -4.85
N ASP A 466 49.80 1.76 -6.06
CA ASP A 466 50.42 3.05 -6.31
C ASP A 466 49.39 4.19 -6.19
N PRO A 467 49.81 5.43 -5.88
CA PRO A 467 48.91 6.55 -5.62
C PRO A 467 47.88 6.81 -6.72
N ALA A 468 46.65 7.18 -6.34
CA ALA A 468 45.56 7.46 -7.27
C ALA A 468 44.56 8.48 -6.71
N ASN A 469 43.84 9.14 -7.60
CA ASN A 469 42.82 10.13 -7.24
C ASN A 469 41.50 9.42 -6.92
N HIS A 470 40.77 10.00 -5.98
CA HIS A 470 39.35 9.71 -5.79
C HIS A 470 38.52 10.39 -6.88
N GLY A 471 37.30 9.93 -7.08
CA GLY A 471 36.32 10.57 -7.95
C GLY A 471 35.43 11.51 -7.16
N LEU A 472 35.13 12.66 -7.75
CA LEU A 472 34.03 13.53 -7.35
C LEU A 472 33.22 13.90 -8.58
N LEU A 473 31.92 13.75 -8.46
CA LEU A 473 30.89 14.26 -9.36
C LEU A 473 30.02 15.21 -8.56
N ILE A 474 29.86 16.42 -9.08
CA ILE A 474 28.98 17.45 -8.51
C ILE A 474 27.86 17.72 -9.50
N THR A 475 26.62 17.82 -9.01
CA THR A 475 25.48 18.27 -9.77
C THR A 475 25.47 19.79 -9.83
N SER A 476 25.31 20.34 -11.03
CA SER A 476 25.26 21.78 -11.27
C SER A 476 24.19 22.09 -12.30
N GLU A 477 23.28 23.01 -11.96
CA GLU A 477 22.03 23.24 -12.67
C GLU A 477 21.21 21.94 -12.82
N ASN A 478 21.22 21.34 -14.03
CA ASN A 478 20.53 20.10 -14.37
C ASN A 478 21.50 19.07 -14.99
N LYS A 479 22.75 19.05 -14.53
CA LYS A 479 23.79 18.12 -15.03
C LYS A 479 24.71 17.66 -13.92
N MET A 480 25.11 16.38 -13.96
CA MET A 480 26.18 15.85 -13.12
C MET A 480 27.51 15.89 -13.88
N LEU A 481 28.52 16.50 -13.28
CA LEU A 481 29.79 16.88 -13.92
C LEU A 481 31.00 16.42 -13.10
N SER A 482 32.13 16.16 -13.75
CA SER A 482 33.36 15.73 -13.05
C SER A 482 34.11 16.88 -12.37
N TYR A 483 34.11 16.84 -11.04
CA TYR A 483 34.74 17.82 -10.17
C TYR A 483 35.91 17.23 -9.37
N SER A 484 36.46 16.09 -9.83
CA SER A 484 37.58 15.37 -9.16
C SER A 484 38.87 16.19 -9.00
N HIS A 485 38.96 17.36 -9.62
CA HIS A 485 40.06 18.32 -9.48
C HIS A 485 39.90 19.28 -8.28
N HIS A 486 38.76 19.23 -7.60
CA HIS A 486 38.49 19.91 -6.33
C HIS A 486 39.00 19.16 -5.10
N ILE A 487 39.48 17.92 -5.25
CA ILE A 487 40.09 17.14 -4.17
C ILE A 487 41.60 17.34 -4.20
N GLU A 488 42.16 17.95 -3.15
CA GLU A 488 43.61 18.17 -3.01
C GLU A 488 44.32 16.93 -2.44
N ASP A 489 45.31 16.40 -3.17
CA ASP A 489 46.02 15.16 -2.82
C ASP A 489 47.37 15.36 -2.10
N ASN A 490 47.85 16.61 -1.99
CA ASN A 490 49.20 16.99 -1.51
C ASN A 490 50.36 16.17 -2.09
N ASN A 491 50.20 15.64 -3.31
CA ASN A 491 51.16 14.77 -4.00
C ASN A 491 51.39 15.23 -5.46
N ASP A 492 51.41 16.54 -5.69
CA ASP A 492 51.58 17.18 -7.00
C ASP A 492 50.61 16.66 -8.09
N GLY A 493 49.39 16.26 -7.73
CA GLY A 493 48.40 15.72 -8.66
C GLY A 493 48.59 14.24 -9.03
N ASN A 494 49.44 13.51 -8.30
CA ASN A 494 49.68 12.08 -8.53
C ASN A 494 48.71 11.16 -7.75
N GLY A 495 47.85 11.73 -6.90
CA GLY A 495 46.84 11.04 -6.10
C GLY A 495 47.26 10.73 -4.67
N PHE A 496 46.32 10.23 -3.87
CA PHE A 496 46.51 9.94 -2.45
C PHE A 496 47.53 8.81 -2.26
N LEU A 497 48.42 8.96 -1.27
CA LEU A 497 49.55 8.07 -1.03
C LEU A 497 49.17 6.70 -0.48
N ARG A 498 48.00 6.58 0.15
CA ARG A 498 47.42 5.33 0.66
C ARG A 498 46.11 5.02 -0.08
N PRO A 499 45.76 3.75 -0.35
CA PRO A 499 44.46 3.40 -0.91
C PRO A 499 43.33 3.58 0.12
N ALA A 500 42.11 3.80 -0.38
CA ALA A 500 40.90 3.89 0.45
C ALA A 500 40.00 2.64 0.24
N HIS A 501 39.99 1.73 1.22
CA HIS A 501 39.13 0.53 1.25
C HIS A 501 37.70 0.82 1.70
N ASP A 502 37.52 1.88 2.50
CA ASP A 502 36.21 2.41 2.80
C ASP A 502 36.14 3.93 2.67
N ALA A 503 34.92 4.45 2.59
CA ALA A 503 34.65 5.86 2.76
C ALA A 503 33.34 6.08 3.51
N SER A 504 33.22 7.20 4.23
CA SER A 504 32.00 7.73 4.86
C SER A 504 32.00 9.25 4.76
N ALA A 505 30.85 9.89 5.02
CA ALA A 505 30.68 11.33 4.88
C ALA A 505 29.75 11.86 5.99
N GLY A 506 29.94 13.11 6.39
CA GLY A 506 29.20 13.80 7.45
C GLY A 506 29.94 15.07 7.92
N ASP A 507 29.34 15.85 8.83
CA ASP A 507 29.89 17.11 9.36
C ASP A 507 30.92 16.81 10.48
N ILE A 508 32.18 16.55 10.09
CA ILE A 508 33.24 16.02 10.97
C ILE A 508 33.91 17.15 11.78
N ASP A 509 33.95 18.35 11.22
CA ASP A 509 34.63 19.53 11.77
C ASP A 509 33.64 20.48 12.50
N GLY A 510 32.34 20.38 12.20
CA GLY A 510 31.26 21.07 12.91
C GLY A 510 30.91 22.45 12.35
N ASP A 511 31.29 22.75 11.10
CA ASP A 511 30.99 24.00 10.41
C ASP A 511 29.68 23.95 9.57
N GLY A 512 29.16 22.74 9.34
CA GLY A 512 27.82 22.50 8.79
C GLY A 512 27.78 22.03 7.34
N ASP A 513 28.93 21.79 6.70
CA ASP A 513 28.99 21.09 5.41
C ASP A 513 29.58 19.68 5.50
N ILE A 514 29.36 18.89 4.45
CA ILE A 514 29.59 17.44 4.50
C ILE A 514 31.05 17.11 4.12
N ASP A 515 31.84 16.77 5.12
CA ASP A 515 33.19 16.23 4.96
C ASP A 515 33.17 14.77 4.51
N ILE A 516 34.35 14.26 4.12
CA ILE A 516 34.54 12.87 3.69
C ILE A 516 35.69 12.23 4.46
N ILE A 517 35.44 11.11 5.14
CA ILE A 517 36.51 10.21 5.55
C ILE A 517 36.70 9.13 4.49
N ALA A 518 37.88 9.07 3.86
CA ALA A 518 38.29 8.00 2.95
C ALA A 518 39.37 7.15 3.63
N SER A 519 38.93 6.17 4.41
CA SER A 519 39.77 5.30 5.23
C SER A 519 40.60 6.08 6.27
N ALA A 520 41.88 6.40 5.99
CA ALA A 520 42.75 7.13 6.93
C ALA A 520 42.81 8.65 6.70
N TYR A 521 42.11 9.14 5.67
CA TYR A 521 42.08 10.56 5.31
C TYR A 521 40.73 11.17 5.64
N ILE A 522 40.70 12.26 6.41
CA ILE A 522 39.55 13.17 6.45
C ILE A 522 39.81 14.26 5.42
N MET A 523 38.93 14.45 4.45
CA MET A 523 38.93 15.52 3.46
C MET A 523 37.87 16.52 3.87
N TYR A 524 38.29 17.75 4.16
CA TYR A 524 37.39 18.81 4.61
C TYR A 524 36.84 19.56 3.41
N ASN A 525 35.52 19.74 3.40
CA ASN A 525 34.83 20.51 2.39
C ASN A 525 34.92 22.02 2.70
N ASP A 526 34.23 22.87 1.93
CA ASP A 526 34.05 24.30 2.22
C ASP A 526 32.62 24.80 1.88
N GLY A 527 31.67 23.87 1.79
CA GLY A 527 30.27 24.11 1.43
C GLY A 527 30.00 24.22 -0.07
N ASP A 528 31.01 24.51 -0.91
CA ASP A 528 30.90 24.64 -2.37
C ASP A 528 31.37 23.35 -3.11
N GLY A 529 31.63 22.26 -2.38
CA GLY A 529 32.18 21.01 -2.92
C GLY A 529 33.67 21.08 -3.23
N ILE A 530 34.45 21.83 -2.43
CA ILE A 530 35.90 22.02 -2.63
C ILE A 530 36.72 21.44 -1.47
N PHE A 531 37.18 20.20 -1.66
CA PHE A 531 38.02 19.44 -0.72
C PHE A 531 39.50 19.87 -0.76
N SER A 532 39.76 21.15 -0.45
CA SER A 532 41.09 21.80 -0.50
C SER A 532 42.00 21.47 0.69
N LYS A 533 41.53 20.71 1.68
CA LYS A 533 42.32 20.32 2.85
C LYS A 533 42.03 18.88 3.21
N TYR A 534 43.05 18.18 3.71
CA TYR A 534 42.85 16.87 4.32
C TYR A 534 43.75 16.65 5.55
N LYS A 535 43.33 15.73 6.41
CA LYS A 535 44.10 15.19 7.54
C LYS A 535 44.42 13.73 7.29
N ASP A 536 45.70 13.37 7.24
CA ASP A 536 46.15 11.97 7.40
C ASP A 536 46.14 11.64 8.90
N LEU A 537 45.38 10.62 9.30
CA LEU A 537 45.26 10.16 10.68
C LEU A 537 46.42 9.22 11.12
N GLU A 538 47.34 8.89 10.22
CA GLU A 538 48.39 7.88 10.37
C GLU A 538 49.83 8.41 10.11
N ASP A 539 50.12 9.68 10.41
CA ASP A 539 51.47 10.30 10.42
C ASP A 539 51.78 10.81 11.85
N PRO A 540 52.99 10.65 12.48
CA PRO A 540 54.26 10.13 11.97
C PRO A 540 54.83 8.89 12.72
N TRP A 541 54.12 8.30 13.69
CA TRP A 541 54.70 7.33 14.64
C TRP A 541 54.38 5.85 14.37
N TYR A 542 54.49 5.40 13.12
CA TYR A 542 54.57 3.96 12.80
C TYR A 542 55.89 3.61 12.14
N GLY A 543 56.88 3.27 12.99
CA GLY A 543 58.14 2.69 12.54
C GLY A 543 57.99 1.18 12.37
N GLY A 544 57.93 0.72 11.12
CA GLY A 544 58.05 -0.70 10.78
C GLY A 544 56.74 -1.47 10.66
N PHE A 545 56.09 -1.34 9.51
CA PHE A 545 55.86 -2.56 8.71
C PHE A 545 57.21 -2.85 8.04
N ASP A 546 58.10 -3.52 8.78
CA ASP A 546 59.53 -3.67 8.44
C ASP A 546 59.73 -4.45 7.14
N GLU A 547 60.39 -3.82 6.15
CA GLU A 547 61.30 -4.35 5.09
C GLU A 547 60.92 -5.63 4.29
N TYR A 548 59.75 -6.22 4.57
CA TYR A 548 59.29 -7.52 4.10
C TYR A 548 57.84 -7.52 3.62
N ASP A 549 57.02 -6.57 4.06
CA ASP A 549 55.67 -6.37 3.55
C ASP A 549 55.59 -5.07 2.76
N ASN A 550 55.91 -5.18 1.46
CA ASN A 550 56.08 -4.06 0.53
C ASN A 550 54.73 -3.46 0.05
N TYR A 551 53.66 -3.68 0.82
CA TYR A 551 52.28 -3.39 0.48
C TYR A 551 51.66 -2.35 1.43
N THR A 552 51.67 -1.09 0.99
CA THR A 552 50.49 -0.26 0.66
C THR A 552 49.11 -0.56 1.29
N GLN A 553 49.00 -1.18 2.47
CA GLN A 553 47.72 -1.55 3.08
C GLN A 553 47.34 -0.51 4.12
N ASN A 554 46.38 0.36 3.77
CA ASN A 554 45.58 1.04 4.76
C ASN A 554 44.78 -0.04 5.53
N PRO A 555 44.95 -0.17 6.85
CA PRO A 555 44.32 -1.23 7.62
C PRO A 555 42.82 -0.98 7.90
N ILE A 556 42.28 0.20 7.58
CA ILE A 556 40.87 0.54 7.81
C ILE A 556 39.99 -0.14 6.76
N ASP A 557 39.24 -1.15 7.18
CA ASP A 557 38.36 -1.94 6.31
C ASP A 557 36.94 -1.36 6.19
N ALA A 558 36.50 -0.66 7.25
CA ALA A 558 35.20 -0.01 7.32
C ALA A 558 35.24 1.25 8.20
N SER A 559 34.28 2.13 7.99
CA SER A 559 34.09 3.43 8.62
C SER A 559 32.60 3.71 8.78
N SER A 560 32.26 4.60 9.70
CA SER A 560 30.95 5.24 9.79
C SER A 560 31.13 6.63 10.36
N VAL A 561 30.35 7.58 9.86
CA VAL A 561 30.28 8.97 10.34
C VAL A 561 28.82 9.26 10.65
N ALA A 562 28.54 9.74 11.86
CA ALA A 562 27.22 10.20 12.32
C ALA A 562 27.34 10.77 13.75
N ASP A 563 26.50 11.73 14.13
CA ASP A 563 26.31 12.18 15.51
C ASP A 563 25.75 11.03 16.37
N PHE A 564 26.66 10.25 16.98
CA PHE A 564 26.32 9.11 17.83
C PHE A 564 25.97 9.54 19.26
N ASN A 565 26.29 10.79 19.64
CA ASN A 565 26.20 11.28 21.02
C ASN A 565 25.07 12.31 21.25
N GLY A 566 24.58 12.94 20.18
CA GLY A 566 23.51 13.93 20.15
C GLY A 566 23.96 15.37 20.37
N ASP A 567 25.23 15.73 20.08
CA ASP A 567 25.75 17.09 20.25
C ASP A 567 25.72 17.96 18.99
N GLY A 568 25.33 17.39 17.84
CA GLY A 568 25.20 18.09 16.57
C GLY A 568 26.49 18.22 15.77
N VAL A 569 27.51 17.40 16.06
CA VAL A 569 28.69 17.19 15.23
C VAL A 569 28.80 15.69 14.93
N ASP A 570 29.21 15.30 13.72
CA ASP A 570 29.30 13.88 13.39
C ASP A 570 30.56 13.23 13.99
N ASP A 571 30.35 12.15 14.73
CA ASP A 571 31.38 11.33 15.34
C ASP A 571 31.92 10.28 14.34
N ILE A 572 33.20 9.91 14.45
CA ILE A 572 33.83 8.92 13.55
C ILE A 572 34.01 7.56 14.23
N ILE A 573 33.52 6.50 13.58
CA ILE A 573 33.90 5.11 13.87
C ILE A 573 34.78 4.55 12.74
N LEU A 574 35.89 3.90 13.10
CA LEU A 574 36.81 3.20 12.20
C LEU A 574 36.95 1.73 12.61
N TRP A 575 37.09 0.82 11.65
CA TRP A 575 37.28 -0.61 11.90
C TRP A 575 38.50 -1.17 11.15
N PHE A 576 39.37 -1.88 11.87
CA PHE A 576 40.68 -2.28 11.38
C PHE A 576 40.78 -3.79 11.04
N ARG A 577 41.46 -4.09 9.94
CA ARG A 577 41.84 -5.43 9.50
C ARG A 577 42.96 -6.00 10.37
N SER A 578 42.96 -7.33 10.55
CA SER A 578 44.10 -8.09 11.08
C SER A 578 44.73 -8.93 9.96
N ASP A 579 46.06 -8.92 9.86
CA ASP A 579 46.84 -9.55 8.79
C ASP A 579 47.27 -10.99 9.08
N HIS A 580 46.90 -11.55 10.24
CA HIS A 580 47.12 -12.96 10.58
C HIS A 580 45.97 -13.58 11.39
N GLU A 581 45.52 -14.78 10.95
CA GLU A 581 44.49 -15.62 11.60
C GLU A 581 44.85 -16.13 13.02
N SER A 582 45.85 -15.55 13.68
CA SER A 582 46.39 -16.02 14.97
C SER A 582 46.71 -14.94 16.01
N GLN A 583 46.48 -13.65 15.73
CA GLN A 583 46.77 -12.57 16.70
C GLN A 583 45.56 -12.06 17.50
N CYS A 584 44.32 -12.39 17.11
CA CYS A 584 43.15 -12.14 17.97
C CYS A 584 42.96 -13.24 19.05
N ASP A 585 43.92 -14.15 19.26
CA ASP A 585 43.89 -15.16 20.34
C ASP A 585 44.88 -14.84 21.48
N THR A 586 44.46 -15.15 22.69
CA THR A 586 44.97 -14.60 23.94
C THR A 586 46.27 -15.25 24.43
N GLY A 587 47.33 -14.44 24.57
CA GLY A 587 48.32 -14.62 25.63
C GLY A 587 49.74 -15.01 25.23
N ASN A 588 50.57 -14.01 24.89
CA ASN A 588 52.00 -14.05 25.20
C ASN A 588 52.54 -12.64 25.48
N SER A 589 53.45 -12.49 26.45
CA SER A 589 53.62 -11.23 27.21
C SER A 589 54.83 -10.36 26.85
N ASP A 590 55.52 -10.60 25.73
CA ASP A 590 56.87 -10.02 25.48
C ASP A 590 57.10 -9.47 24.06
N GLN A 591 56.06 -9.08 23.32
CA GLN A 591 56.20 -8.30 22.08
C GLN A 591 55.45 -6.97 22.16
N LYS A 592 56.18 -5.86 21.92
CA LYS A 592 55.66 -4.48 21.98
C LYS A 592 55.17 -3.99 20.62
N ALA A 593 54.21 -4.69 20.03
CA ALA A 593 53.50 -4.27 18.83
C ALA A 593 52.04 -4.69 18.98
N GLU A 594 51.21 -3.76 19.44
CA GLU A 594 49.79 -3.98 19.75
C GLU A 594 48.92 -3.71 18.52
N ALA A 595 49.10 -4.52 17.47
CA ALA A 595 48.22 -4.50 16.28
C ALA A 595 46.89 -5.19 16.62
N TYR A 596 45.91 -4.42 17.10
CA TYR A 596 44.66 -4.97 17.61
C TYR A 596 43.53 -5.00 16.58
N CYS A 597 42.97 -6.20 16.39
CA CYS A 597 41.62 -6.41 15.85
C CYS A 597 40.60 -5.58 16.68
N GLY A 598 39.86 -4.66 16.05
CA GLY A 598 38.82 -3.89 16.74
C GLY A 598 38.34 -2.63 16.04
N GLY A 599 37.24 -2.09 16.57
CA GLY A 599 36.71 -0.78 16.21
C GLY A 599 37.23 0.32 17.13
N TYR A 600 37.32 1.53 16.60
CA TYR A 600 37.76 2.75 17.28
C TYR A 600 36.71 3.85 17.04
N ILE A 601 36.41 4.66 18.06
CA ILE A 601 35.48 5.77 17.98
C ILE A 601 36.14 7.06 18.47
N LYS A 602 35.94 8.17 17.74
CA LYS A 602 36.32 9.51 18.16
C LYS A 602 35.06 10.36 18.24
N PHE A 603 34.80 10.88 19.44
CA PHE A 603 33.69 11.79 19.71
C PHE A 603 34.09 13.25 19.49
N GLY A 604 33.16 14.04 18.97
CA GLY A 604 33.27 15.48 18.75
C GLY A 604 34.27 15.88 17.66
N PRO A 605 34.28 17.17 17.28
CA PRO A 605 34.89 17.64 16.04
C PRO A 605 36.37 17.29 15.93
N ILE A 606 36.80 17.06 14.70
CA ILE A 606 38.20 16.90 14.32
C ILE A 606 38.51 18.03 13.35
N LEU A 607 39.16 19.09 13.82
CA LEU A 607 39.47 20.23 12.95
C LEU A 607 40.68 19.90 12.06
N ALA A 608 40.73 20.47 10.86
CA ALA A 608 41.88 20.36 9.95
C ALA A 608 43.23 20.77 10.60
N THR A 609 43.22 21.60 11.64
CA THR A 609 44.42 22.02 12.39
C THR A 609 44.82 21.09 13.55
N ASP A 610 43.97 20.13 13.94
CA ASP A 610 44.22 19.30 15.10
C ASP A 610 45.27 18.21 14.80
N ASN A 611 46.08 17.88 15.80
CA ASN A 611 47.00 16.73 15.73
C ASN A 611 46.31 15.52 16.32
N VAL A 612 45.46 14.89 15.52
CA VAL A 612 44.74 13.66 15.85
C VAL A 612 45.47 12.45 15.26
N HIS A 613 45.67 11.42 16.09
CA HIS A 613 46.22 10.12 15.71
C HIS A 613 45.30 9.00 16.22
N VAL A 614 45.00 7.99 15.40
CA VAL A 614 44.02 6.95 15.76
C VAL A 614 44.32 6.27 17.11
N ASN A 615 45.58 5.87 17.33
CA ASN A 615 45.97 5.12 18.52
C ASN A 615 45.92 5.93 19.83
N ASP A 616 46.05 7.25 19.76
CA ASP A 616 46.17 8.13 20.93
C ASP A 616 44.84 8.82 21.27
N ASP A 617 44.06 9.20 20.25
CA ASP A 617 42.88 10.06 20.39
C ASP A 617 41.54 9.34 20.20
N PHE A 618 41.50 8.19 19.50
CA PHE A 618 40.27 7.40 19.38
C PHE A 618 40.14 6.42 20.56
N ALA A 619 38.95 6.37 21.15
CA ALA A 619 38.61 5.35 22.12
C ALA A 619 38.39 4.00 21.41
N ARG A 620 39.12 2.96 21.81
CA ARG A 620 38.85 1.60 21.35
C ARG A 620 37.47 1.15 21.86
N LEU A 621 36.64 0.66 20.94
CA LEU A 621 35.42 -0.08 21.27
C LEU A 621 35.83 -1.42 21.88
N THR A 622 35.60 -1.59 23.18
CA THR A 622 35.84 -2.86 23.88
C THR A 622 34.68 -3.83 23.67
N ASP A 623 34.99 -5.09 23.36
CA ASP A 623 34.03 -6.20 23.22
C ASP A 623 33.13 -6.41 24.47
#